data_AF-A0A944BQ14-F1
#
_entry.id   AF-A0A944BQ14-F1
#
_cell.length_a   1.000
_cell.length_b   1.000
_cell.length_c   1.000
_cell.angle_alpha   90.00
_cell.angle_beta   90.00
_cell.angle_gamma   90.00
#
_symmetry.space_group_name_H-M   'P 1'
#
loop_
_entity.id
_entity.type
_entity.pdbx_description
1 polymer ?
#
loop_
_entity_poly.entity_id
_entity_poly.type
_entity_poly.pdbx_seq_one_letter_code
_entity_poly.pdbx_strand_id
1 'polypeptide(L)'
;MFTKTGIPHIGRGGQGGEVTKEDIFYYVYGILHCPSYREKYQNDFKKALPRIPFVERYEDFIAFMKAGRELGDLHCNYESCPMNTTAKVYFDQVPLAFGEGDLGGEAYIIDKLRPVGKGNFTELKYNGHITIKNIPPEAHEYIVNGRSPLGWIIDQYQVRIDKDSGIKNDPNDWCREHGNTRYILELILRVIEVSVRTMAIVKGLPKVEV
;
A
#
# COMPACT_ATOMS: atom_id res chain seq x y z
N MET A 1 2.57 27.37 -5.98
CA MET A 1 1.36 28.12 -6.41
C MET A 1 1.16 27.80 -7.88
N PHE A 2 0.18 26.96 -8.22
CA PHE A 2 -0.16 26.63 -9.61
C PHE A 2 -0.86 27.85 -10.21
N THR A 3 -0.12 28.75 -10.86
CA THR A 3 -0.71 29.85 -11.62
C THR A 3 -1.14 29.32 -12.99
N LYS A 4 -2.26 29.82 -13.52
CA LYS A 4 -2.77 29.51 -14.87
C LYS A 4 -1.73 29.72 -16.00
N THR A 5 -0.62 30.40 -15.70
CA THR A 5 0.48 30.73 -16.61
C THR A 5 1.61 29.71 -16.64
N GLY A 6 1.63 28.72 -15.74
CA GLY A 6 2.70 27.70 -15.66
C GLY A 6 2.28 26.31 -16.16
N ILE A 7 1.01 26.11 -16.49
CA ILE A 7 0.60 24.93 -17.25
C ILE A 7 1.14 25.19 -18.66
N PRO A 8 2.03 24.35 -19.23
CA PRO A 8 2.38 24.49 -20.64
C PRO A 8 1.07 24.50 -21.43
N HIS A 9 1.05 25.12 -22.62
CA HIS A 9 -0.10 25.05 -23.51
C HIS A 9 -0.32 23.60 -24.02
N ILE A 10 -0.64 22.69 -23.10
CA ILE A 10 -0.82 21.26 -23.28
C ILE A 10 -2.11 20.97 -24.09
N GLY A 11 -2.94 21.99 -24.35
CA GLY A 11 -4.22 21.84 -25.04
C GLY A 11 -4.47 22.83 -26.17
N ARG A 12 -3.49 23.17 -27.02
CA ARG A 12 -3.77 23.94 -28.26
C ARG A 12 -3.46 23.23 -29.58
N GLY A 13 -3.06 21.96 -29.54
CA GLY A 13 -2.91 21.12 -30.73
C GLY A 13 -3.64 19.80 -30.58
N GLY A 14 -4.85 19.72 -31.15
CA GLY A 14 -5.56 18.49 -31.55
C GLY A 14 -5.68 17.34 -30.54
N GLN A 15 -6.91 17.11 -30.06
CA GLN A 15 -7.44 15.87 -29.44
C GLN A 15 -7.37 15.67 -27.92
N GLY A 16 -6.87 16.62 -27.11
CA GLY A 16 -6.91 16.53 -25.64
C GLY A 16 -8.08 17.31 -25.03
N GLY A 17 -8.89 16.67 -24.17
CA GLY A 17 -9.89 17.37 -23.34
C GLY A 17 -9.26 18.37 -22.36
N GLU A 18 -10.08 19.23 -21.76
CA GLU A 18 -9.61 20.24 -20.79
C GLU A 18 -9.06 19.59 -19.51
N VAL A 19 -7.82 19.93 -19.13
CA VAL A 19 -7.17 19.41 -17.90
C VAL A 19 -7.88 19.92 -16.66
N THR A 20 -8.35 19.02 -15.80
CA THR A 20 -9.07 19.36 -14.57
C THR A 20 -8.14 19.50 -13.35
N LYS A 21 -8.65 20.07 -12.25
CA LYS A 21 -7.91 20.12 -10.97
C LYS A 21 -7.62 18.73 -10.41
N GLU A 22 -8.53 17.79 -10.64
CA GLU A 22 -8.39 16.40 -10.23
C GLU A 22 -7.27 15.70 -11.00
N ASP A 23 -7.15 15.98 -12.31
CA ASP A 23 -6.05 15.47 -13.12
C ASP A 23 -4.70 15.99 -12.63
N ILE A 24 -4.63 17.25 -12.21
CA ILE A 24 -3.43 17.83 -11.59
C ILE A 24 -3.12 17.12 -10.26
N PHE A 25 -4.12 16.85 -9.43
CA PHE A 25 -3.93 16.14 -8.16
C PHE A 25 -3.30 14.75 -8.40
N TYR A 26 -3.87 13.97 -9.31
CA TYR A 26 -3.36 12.64 -9.61
C TYR A 26 -2.04 12.66 -10.36
N TYR A 27 -1.80 13.64 -11.22
CA TYR A 27 -0.48 13.87 -11.82
C TYR A 27 0.60 14.05 -10.73
N VAL A 28 0.35 14.92 -9.75
CA VAL A 28 1.26 15.13 -8.62
C VAL A 28 1.47 13.82 -7.86
N TYR A 29 0.40 13.07 -7.57
CA TYR A 29 0.50 11.80 -6.88
C TYR A 29 1.36 10.77 -7.64
N GLY A 30 1.19 10.68 -8.98
CA GLY A 30 2.02 9.84 -9.84
C GLY A 30 3.50 10.25 -9.84
N ILE A 31 3.79 11.54 -9.95
CA ILE A 31 5.18 12.05 -9.90
C ILE A 31 5.85 11.73 -8.56
N LEU A 32 5.14 11.86 -7.43
CA LEU A 32 5.68 11.53 -6.10
C LEU A 32 5.99 10.04 -5.91
N HIS A 33 5.46 9.17 -6.77
CA HIS A 33 5.74 7.74 -6.82
C HIS A 33 6.80 7.36 -7.88
N CYS A 34 7.23 8.30 -8.72
CA CYS A 34 8.25 8.02 -9.73
C CYS A 34 9.64 7.76 -9.09
N PRO A 35 10.27 6.60 -9.32
CA PRO A 35 11.58 6.29 -8.73
C PRO A 35 12.68 7.28 -9.10
N SER A 36 12.76 7.65 -10.38
CA SER A 36 13.77 8.60 -10.88
C SER A 36 13.66 9.98 -10.22
N TYR A 37 12.43 10.48 -10.01
CA TYR A 37 12.18 11.72 -9.29
C TYR A 37 12.56 11.62 -7.81
N ARG A 38 12.18 10.52 -7.14
CA ARG A 38 12.51 10.31 -5.72
C ARG A 38 14.01 10.22 -5.47
N GLU A 39 14.73 9.51 -6.34
CA GLU A 39 16.18 9.33 -6.23
C GLU A 39 16.92 10.66 -6.43
N LYS A 40 16.55 11.42 -7.47
CA LYS A 40 17.18 12.70 -7.81
C LYS A 40 17.04 13.74 -6.70
N TYR A 41 15.86 13.84 -6.09
CA TYR A 41 15.52 14.89 -5.11
C TYR A 41 15.52 14.42 -3.65
N GLN A 42 16.04 13.22 -3.36
CA GLN A 42 16.03 12.63 -2.01
C GLN A 42 16.64 13.53 -0.92
N ASN A 43 17.67 14.32 -1.26
CA ASN A 43 18.34 15.21 -0.32
C ASN A 43 17.53 16.46 -0.02
N ASP A 44 16.77 16.93 -1.00
CA ASP A 44 15.93 18.13 -0.88
C ASP A 44 14.68 17.83 -0.05
N PHE A 45 14.07 16.66 -0.22
CA PHE A 45 12.88 16.27 0.55
C PHE A 45 13.12 16.16 2.06
N LYS A 46 14.38 16.00 2.48
CA LYS A 46 14.76 16.04 3.90
C LYS A 46 14.76 17.46 4.48
N LYS A 47 14.77 18.49 3.63
CA LYS A 47 14.99 19.89 4.02
C LYS A 47 13.85 20.82 3.60
N ALA A 48 13.08 20.46 2.57
CA ALA A 48 12.06 21.30 1.98
C ALA A 48 10.90 20.49 1.38
N LEU A 49 9.77 21.16 1.16
CA LEU A 49 8.62 20.58 0.48
C LEU A 49 8.97 20.23 -0.99
N PRO A 50 8.43 19.12 -1.52
CA PRO A 50 8.63 18.73 -2.92
C PRO A 50 8.19 19.82 -3.91
N ARG A 51 8.98 20.03 -4.96
CA ARG A 51 8.64 20.90 -6.09
C ARG A 51 8.33 20.04 -7.29
N ILE A 52 7.08 20.05 -7.74
CA ILE A 52 6.61 19.15 -8.80
C ILE A 52 7.08 19.69 -10.17
N PRO A 53 7.88 18.93 -10.94
CA PRO A 53 8.26 19.31 -12.30
C PRO A 53 7.05 19.22 -13.24
N PHE A 54 7.13 19.92 -14.37
CA PHE A 54 6.27 19.66 -15.51
C PHE A 54 7.01 18.76 -16.48
N VAL A 55 6.34 17.72 -16.98
CA VAL A 55 6.87 16.88 -18.06
C VAL A 55 6.69 17.58 -19.41
N GLU A 56 7.64 17.36 -20.32
CA GLU A 56 7.65 18.02 -21.63
C GLU A 56 6.53 17.51 -22.56
N ARG A 57 6.27 16.20 -22.51
CA ARG A 57 5.31 15.53 -23.38
C ARG A 57 3.97 15.38 -22.70
N TYR A 58 2.90 15.65 -23.45
CA TYR A 58 1.54 15.44 -22.94
C TYR A 58 1.24 13.97 -22.64
N GLU A 59 1.81 13.05 -23.42
CA GLU A 59 1.64 11.62 -23.17
C GLU A 59 2.18 11.20 -21.79
N ASP A 60 3.31 11.79 -21.37
CA ASP A 60 3.88 11.53 -20.05
C ASP A 60 3.00 12.12 -18.95
N PHE A 61 2.41 13.30 -19.16
CA PHE A 61 1.44 13.88 -18.22
C PHE A 61 0.25 12.93 -18.01
N ILE A 62 -0.31 12.42 -19.11
CA ILE A 62 -1.42 11.46 -19.07
C ILE A 62 -1.00 10.16 -18.38
N ALA A 63 0.21 9.65 -18.63
CA ALA A 63 0.72 8.45 -17.98
C ALA A 63 0.83 8.63 -16.46
N PHE A 64 1.44 9.73 -16.00
CA PHE A 64 1.55 10.04 -14.56
C PHE A 64 0.19 10.27 -13.91
N MET A 65 -0.72 10.99 -14.58
CA MET A 65 -2.07 11.22 -14.08
C MET A 65 -2.85 9.91 -13.92
N LYS A 66 -2.83 9.03 -14.93
CA LYS A 66 -3.51 7.73 -14.87
C LYS A 66 -2.93 6.84 -13.77
N ALA A 67 -1.62 6.73 -13.69
CA ALA A 67 -0.95 5.95 -12.66
C ALA A 67 -1.23 6.51 -11.26
N GLY A 68 -1.20 7.83 -11.08
CA GLY A 68 -1.55 8.47 -9.81
C GLY A 68 -3.01 8.25 -9.42
N ARG A 69 -3.93 8.22 -10.38
CA ARG A 69 -5.34 7.89 -10.15
C ARG A 69 -5.52 6.45 -9.69
N GLU A 70 -4.86 5.52 -10.36
CA GLU A 70 -4.88 4.10 -9.99
C GLU A 70 -4.27 3.86 -8.59
N LEU A 71 -3.13 4.49 -8.30
CA LEU A 71 -2.50 4.43 -6.97
C LEU A 71 -3.40 5.05 -5.90
N GLY A 72 -4.01 6.20 -6.19
CA GLY A 72 -4.90 6.88 -5.24
C GLY A 72 -6.13 6.03 -4.90
N ASP A 73 -6.76 5.43 -5.91
CA ASP A 73 -7.88 4.51 -5.71
C ASP A 73 -7.46 3.29 -4.88
N LEU A 74 -6.34 2.65 -5.24
CA LEU A 74 -5.82 1.49 -4.54
C LEU A 74 -5.49 1.79 -3.07
N HIS A 75 -4.85 2.93 -2.79
CA HIS A 75 -4.45 3.30 -1.43
C HIS A 75 -5.61 3.79 -0.57
N CYS A 76 -6.62 4.45 -1.13
CA CYS A 76 -7.83 4.81 -0.39
C CYS A 76 -8.70 3.59 -0.07
N ASN A 77 -8.64 2.55 -0.90
CA ASN A 77 -9.44 1.33 -0.78
C ASN A 77 -8.59 0.11 -0.33
N TYR A 78 -7.50 0.33 0.41
CA TYR A 78 -6.59 -0.74 0.81
C TYR A 78 -7.26 -1.84 1.65
N GLU A 79 -8.35 -1.51 2.35
CA GLU A 79 -9.11 -2.45 3.18
C GLU A 79 -10.18 -3.20 2.41
N SER A 80 -10.51 -2.79 1.19
CA SER A 80 -11.59 -3.36 0.37
C SER A 80 -11.11 -3.91 -0.97
N CYS A 81 -9.83 -3.73 -1.30
CA CYS A 81 -9.25 -4.32 -2.50
C CYS A 81 -9.31 -5.86 -2.45
N PRO A 82 -9.17 -6.53 -3.61
CA PRO A 82 -9.05 -7.98 -3.65
C PRO A 82 -7.91 -8.46 -2.73
N MET A 83 -8.11 -9.61 -2.09
CA MET A 83 -7.05 -10.27 -1.34
C MET A 83 -6.02 -10.87 -2.29
N ASN A 84 -4.76 -10.84 -1.90
CA ASN A 84 -3.71 -11.50 -2.66
C ASN A 84 -3.96 -13.00 -2.73
N THR A 85 -3.82 -13.57 -3.94
CA THR A 85 -4.06 -15.00 -4.19
C THR A 85 -2.78 -15.83 -4.24
N THR A 86 -1.61 -15.18 -4.31
CA THR A 86 -0.30 -15.86 -4.28
C THR A 86 0.01 -16.36 -2.86
N ALA A 87 -0.18 -15.50 -1.86
CA ALA A 87 -0.09 -15.87 -0.46
C ALA A 87 -1.21 -16.86 -0.10
N LYS A 88 -0.84 -17.95 0.60
CA LYS A 88 -1.74 -19.03 0.98
C LYS A 88 -1.83 -19.12 2.49
N VAL A 89 -3.04 -19.32 3.00
CA VAL A 89 -3.30 -19.48 4.43
C VAL A 89 -3.36 -20.95 4.79
N TYR A 90 -2.79 -21.29 5.93
CA TYR A 90 -2.77 -22.63 6.50
C TYR A 90 -3.32 -22.57 7.93
N PHE A 91 -4.13 -23.55 8.31
CA PHE A 91 -4.58 -23.80 9.67
C PHE A 91 -4.02 -25.15 10.11
N ASP A 92 -3.22 -25.18 11.18
CA ASP A 92 -2.56 -26.41 11.67
C ASP A 92 -1.87 -27.22 10.55
N GLN A 93 -1.14 -26.50 9.68
CA GLN A 93 -0.44 -27.00 8.48
C GLN A 93 -1.33 -27.51 7.34
N VAL A 94 -2.65 -27.42 7.43
CA VAL A 94 -3.58 -27.74 6.35
C VAL A 94 -3.94 -26.46 5.57
N PRO A 95 -3.87 -26.46 4.22
CA PRO A 95 -4.32 -25.32 3.42
C PRO A 95 -5.77 -24.94 3.74
N LEU A 96 -6.00 -23.67 4.02
CA LEU A 96 -7.33 -23.11 4.25
C LEU A 96 -7.72 -22.28 3.02
N ALA A 97 -8.77 -22.71 2.31
CA ALA A 97 -9.36 -21.91 1.26
C ALA A 97 -10.14 -20.75 1.89
N PHE A 98 -9.84 -19.52 1.50
CA PHE A 98 -10.52 -18.34 2.00
C PHE A 98 -12.00 -18.38 1.56
N GLY A 99 -12.92 -18.43 2.54
CA GLY A 99 -14.35 -18.55 2.29
C GLY A 99 -14.94 -19.95 2.54
N GLU A 100 -14.10 -20.96 2.76
CA GLU A 100 -14.55 -22.31 3.14
C GLU A 100 -14.24 -22.60 4.61
N GLY A 101 -15.28 -22.97 5.36
CA GLY A 101 -15.19 -23.31 6.78
C GLY A 101 -15.02 -22.11 7.69
N ASP A 102 -15.97 -21.90 8.61
CA ASP A 102 -15.74 -21.02 9.75
C ASP A 102 -14.95 -21.81 10.80
N LEU A 103 -13.71 -21.41 11.03
CA LEU A 103 -12.85 -21.95 12.09
C LEU A 103 -13.31 -21.51 13.50
N GLY A 104 -14.32 -20.64 13.58
CA GLY A 104 -14.76 -19.97 14.79
C GLY A 104 -13.96 -18.70 15.05
N GLY A 105 -14.59 -17.69 15.64
CA GLY A 105 -13.97 -16.38 15.88
C GLY A 105 -12.69 -16.43 16.71
N GLU A 106 -12.56 -17.39 17.62
CA GLU A 106 -11.38 -17.56 18.48
C GLU A 106 -10.12 -17.99 17.70
N ALA A 107 -10.29 -18.71 16.59
CA ALA A 107 -9.19 -19.15 15.75
C ALA A 107 -8.44 -17.98 15.09
N TYR A 108 -9.08 -16.81 14.98
CA TYR A 108 -8.53 -15.61 14.34
C TYR A 108 -7.98 -14.58 15.34
N ILE A 109 -7.96 -14.89 16.64
CA ILE A 109 -7.39 -13.99 17.65
C ILE A 109 -5.88 -13.87 17.44
N ILE A 110 -5.39 -12.63 17.49
CA ILE A 110 -3.96 -12.33 17.46
C ILE A 110 -3.45 -11.90 18.84
N ASP A 111 -2.25 -12.35 19.18
CA ASP A 111 -1.44 -11.74 20.23
C ASP A 111 -0.35 -10.88 19.59
N LYS A 112 0.49 -11.53 18.78
CA LYS A 112 1.58 -10.88 18.03
C LYS A 112 1.92 -11.63 16.76
N LEU A 113 1.93 -10.92 15.64
CA LEU A 113 2.38 -11.42 14.33
C LEU A 113 3.89 -11.67 14.34
N ARG A 114 4.34 -12.79 13.77
CA ARG A 114 5.76 -13.20 13.76
C ARG A 114 6.24 -13.61 12.37
N PRO A 115 7.03 -12.77 11.67
CA PRO A 115 7.63 -13.17 10.41
C PRO A 115 8.64 -14.31 10.63
N VAL A 116 8.69 -15.24 9.69
CA VAL A 116 9.67 -16.33 9.68
C VAL A 116 10.85 -15.92 8.81
N GLY A 117 11.93 -15.49 9.46
CA GLY A 117 13.10 -14.91 8.82
C GLY A 117 13.21 -13.40 9.05
N LYS A 118 14.21 -12.78 8.42
CA LYS A 118 14.46 -11.33 8.46
C LYS A 118 14.34 -10.75 7.05
N GLY A 119 13.87 -9.52 6.93
CA GLY A 119 13.73 -8.85 5.63
C GLY A 119 12.57 -9.43 4.83
N ASN A 120 12.85 -9.91 3.60
CA ASN A 120 11.86 -10.42 2.67
C ASN A 120 11.41 -11.84 3.04
N PHE A 121 10.66 -11.97 4.14
CA PHE A 121 10.10 -13.24 4.57
C PHE A 121 8.99 -13.70 3.63
N THR A 122 8.90 -15.01 3.42
CA THR A 122 7.85 -15.66 2.62
C THR A 122 6.76 -16.28 3.50
N GLU A 123 6.99 -16.33 4.82
CA GLU A 123 6.09 -16.91 5.80
C GLU A 123 5.87 -15.97 6.99
N LEU A 124 4.61 -15.82 7.40
CA LEU A 124 4.16 -15.03 8.53
C LEU A 124 3.28 -15.89 9.44
N LYS A 125 3.71 -16.09 10.68
CA LYS A 125 2.88 -16.72 11.72
C LYS A 125 1.88 -15.69 12.22
N TYR A 126 0.60 -15.99 12.01
CA TYR A 126 -0.50 -15.13 12.44
C TYR A 126 -0.80 -15.36 13.92
N ASN A 127 -0.95 -16.63 14.31
CA ASN A 127 -1.06 -17.07 15.71
C ASN A 127 -0.57 -18.53 15.85
N GLY A 128 -1.01 -19.25 16.88
CA GLY A 128 -0.64 -20.65 17.13
C GLY A 128 -1.14 -21.65 16.09
N HIS A 129 -2.18 -21.30 15.33
CA HIS A 129 -2.86 -22.19 14.37
C HIS A 129 -2.69 -21.71 12.93
N ILE A 130 -2.81 -20.40 12.71
CA ILE A 130 -2.83 -19.79 11.38
C ILE A 130 -1.43 -19.35 10.97
N THR A 131 -1.04 -19.73 9.75
CA THR A 131 0.20 -19.30 9.10
C THR A 131 -0.07 -18.90 7.66
N ILE A 132 0.50 -17.77 7.23
CA ILE A 132 0.44 -17.29 5.84
C ILE A 132 1.78 -17.62 5.19
N LYS A 133 1.77 -18.34 4.07
CA LYS A 133 2.95 -18.76 3.31
C LYS A 133 2.90 -18.21 1.89
N ASN A 134 4.01 -18.32 1.16
CA ASN A 134 4.15 -17.86 -0.23
C ASN A 134 3.91 -16.35 -0.41
N ILE A 135 4.31 -15.55 0.57
CA ILE A 135 4.26 -14.09 0.46
C ILE A 135 5.22 -13.66 -0.67
N PRO A 136 4.75 -12.95 -1.71
CA PRO A 136 5.58 -12.56 -2.83
C PRO A 136 6.66 -11.55 -2.39
N PRO A 137 7.89 -11.62 -2.93
CA PRO A 137 8.97 -10.70 -2.55
C PRO A 137 8.63 -9.23 -2.84
N GLU A 138 7.84 -8.96 -3.88
CA GLU A 138 7.39 -7.62 -4.27
C GLU A 138 6.57 -6.94 -3.16
N ALA A 139 5.94 -7.71 -2.26
CA ALA A 139 5.19 -7.16 -1.13
C ALA A 139 6.08 -6.41 -0.12
N HIS A 140 7.40 -6.62 -0.17
CA HIS A 140 8.37 -5.94 0.69
C HIS A 140 9.06 -4.76 0.01
N GLU A 141 8.92 -4.61 -1.32
CA GLU A 141 9.58 -3.55 -2.08
C GLU A 141 8.93 -2.18 -1.89
N TYR A 142 7.60 -2.15 -1.71
CA TYR A 142 6.89 -0.89 -1.47
C TYR A 142 7.13 -0.43 -0.03
N ILE A 143 7.74 0.75 0.14
CA ILE A 143 8.12 1.31 1.44
C ILE A 143 7.39 2.64 1.71
N VAL A 144 6.71 2.70 2.85
CA VAL A 144 6.05 3.89 3.39
C VAL A 144 6.71 4.23 4.73
N ASN A 145 7.32 5.41 4.83
CA ASN A 145 7.98 5.88 6.06
C ASN A 145 9.00 4.87 6.66
N GLY A 146 9.83 4.26 5.80
CA GLY A 146 10.91 3.36 6.20
C GLY A 146 10.51 1.90 6.45
N ARG A 147 9.23 1.54 6.23
CA ARG A 147 8.75 0.16 6.39
C ARG A 147 7.77 -0.23 5.27
N SER A 148 7.68 -1.51 4.94
CA SER A 148 6.63 -2.00 4.06
C SER A 148 5.26 -1.91 4.74
N PRO A 149 4.16 -1.78 3.96
CA PRO A 149 2.81 -1.85 4.52
C PRO A 149 2.57 -3.10 5.38
N LEU A 150 3.06 -4.27 4.93
CA LEU A 150 2.99 -5.50 5.73
C LEU A 150 3.76 -5.37 7.05
N GLY A 151 4.94 -4.73 7.02
CA GLY A 151 5.69 -4.45 8.23
C GLY A 151 4.94 -3.50 9.18
N TRP A 152 4.19 -2.53 8.66
CA TRP A 152 3.35 -1.65 9.49
C TRP A 152 2.25 -2.46 10.18
N ILE A 153 1.59 -3.38 9.47
CA ILE A 153 0.61 -4.27 10.08
C ILE A 153 1.25 -5.10 11.20
N ILE A 154 2.43 -5.68 10.99
CA ILE A 154 3.15 -6.46 12.02
C ILE A 154 3.48 -5.61 13.26
N ASP A 155 3.81 -4.34 13.08
CA ASP A 155 4.13 -3.44 14.20
C ASP A 155 2.88 -2.95 14.95
N GLN A 156 1.82 -2.61 14.23
CA GLN A 156 0.63 -1.98 14.81
C GLN A 156 -0.38 -3.01 15.34
N TYR A 157 -0.58 -4.13 14.64
CA TYR A 157 -1.54 -5.17 15.01
C TYR A 157 -0.89 -6.19 15.95
N GLN A 158 -0.68 -5.77 17.19
CA GLN A 158 -0.31 -6.66 18.29
C GLN A 158 -0.89 -6.13 19.60
N VAL A 159 -1.19 -7.04 20.53
CA VAL A 159 -1.67 -6.65 21.85
C VAL A 159 -0.54 -5.92 22.58
N ARG A 160 -0.80 -4.70 23.03
CA ARG A 160 0.13 -3.89 23.82
C ARG A 160 -0.56 -3.34 25.05
N ILE A 161 0.19 -3.21 26.14
CA ILE A 161 -0.26 -2.52 27.35
C ILE A 161 0.72 -1.37 27.55
N ASP A 162 0.20 -0.15 27.56
CA ASP A 162 1.00 1.02 27.87
C ASP A 162 1.43 0.98 29.34
N LYS A 163 2.73 1.18 29.60
CA LYS A 163 3.29 0.97 30.94
C LYS A 163 2.88 2.04 31.94
N ASP A 164 2.65 3.27 31.46
CA ASP A 164 2.38 4.42 32.32
C ASP A 164 0.89 4.52 32.65
N SER A 165 0.04 4.36 31.64
CA SER A 165 -1.42 4.43 31.79
C SER A 165 -2.08 3.09 32.13
N GLY A 166 -1.42 1.97 31.87
CA GLY A 166 -2.01 0.62 31.98
C GLY A 166 -3.08 0.32 30.92
N ILE A 167 -3.28 1.22 29.94
CA ILE A 167 -4.31 1.06 28.91
C ILE A 167 -3.88 -0.06 27.95
N LYS A 168 -4.76 -1.04 27.79
CA LYS A 168 -4.61 -2.15 26.84
C LYS A 168 -5.07 -1.69 25.45
N ASN A 169 -4.19 -1.81 24.47
CA ASN A 169 -4.49 -1.71 23.05
C ASN A 169 -4.56 -3.13 22.47
N ASP A 170 -5.77 -3.59 22.20
CA ASP A 170 -6.05 -4.91 21.66
C ASP A 170 -6.72 -4.77 20.26
N PRO A 171 -6.01 -5.09 19.17
CA PRO A 171 -6.57 -4.97 17.82
C PRO A 171 -7.76 -5.94 17.58
N ASN A 172 -7.93 -6.97 18.40
CA ASN A 172 -9.06 -7.88 18.29
C ASN A 172 -10.38 -7.22 18.75
N ASP A 173 -10.33 -6.15 19.55
CA ASP A 173 -11.54 -5.41 19.97
C ASP A 173 -12.21 -4.77 18.76
N TRP A 174 -11.43 -4.20 17.83
CA TRP A 174 -11.94 -3.67 16.57
C TRP A 174 -12.68 -4.73 15.75
N CYS A 175 -12.12 -5.95 15.66
CA CYS A 175 -12.75 -7.07 14.97
C CYS A 175 -14.11 -7.45 15.58
N ARG A 176 -14.21 -7.43 16.92
CA ARG A 176 -15.44 -7.74 17.66
C ARG A 176 -16.51 -6.66 17.46
N GLU A 177 -16.12 -5.40 17.58
CA GLU A 177 -17.01 -4.24 17.39
C GLU A 177 -17.64 -4.20 15.99
N HIS A 178 -16.89 -4.64 14.98
CA HIS A 178 -17.32 -4.64 13.59
C HIS A 178 -17.89 -5.99 13.12
N GLY A 179 -17.99 -6.99 14.01
CA GLY A 179 -18.53 -8.31 13.68
C GLY A 179 -17.71 -9.08 12.63
N ASN A 180 -16.43 -8.74 12.43
CA ASN A 180 -15.53 -9.40 11.49
C ASN A 180 -14.27 -9.89 12.22
N THR A 181 -14.35 -11.11 12.75
CA THR A 181 -13.23 -11.79 13.43
C THR A 181 -12.04 -12.06 12.50
N ARG A 182 -12.27 -12.10 11.18
CA ARG A 182 -11.24 -12.35 10.15
C ARG A 182 -10.57 -11.08 9.64
N TYR A 183 -11.01 -9.90 10.08
CA TYR A 183 -10.60 -8.61 9.54
C TYR A 183 -9.07 -8.45 9.41
N ILE A 184 -8.30 -8.79 10.46
CA ILE A 184 -6.84 -8.63 10.45
C ILE A 184 -6.19 -9.56 9.44
N LEU A 185 -6.66 -10.81 9.34
CA LEU A 185 -6.15 -11.78 8.37
C LEU A 185 -6.45 -11.34 6.93
N GLU A 186 -7.67 -10.88 6.67
CA GLU A 186 -8.06 -10.30 5.37
C GLU A 186 -7.20 -9.08 5.04
N LEU A 187 -7.02 -8.18 6.01
CA LEU A 187 -6.25 -6.97 5.86
C LEU A 187 -4.80 -7.28 5.48
N ILE A 188 -4.17 -8.30 6.09
CA ILE A 188 -2.82 -8.72 5.71
C ILE A 188 -2.77 -9.12 4.24
N LEU A 189 -3.73 -9.94 3.76
CA LEU A 189 -3.77 -10.37 2.35
C LEU A 189 -4.05 -9.21 1.38
N ARG A 190 -4.90 -8.27 1.78
CA ARG A 190 -5.19 -7.05 1.00
C ARG A 190 -3.97 -6.14 0.92
N VAL A 191 -3.26 -5.94 2.04
CA VAL A 191 -2.06 -5.11 2.09
C VAL A 191 -0.89 -5.73 1.29
N ILE A 192 -0.78 -7.06 1.26
CA ILE A 192 0.13 -7.76 0.33
C ILE A 192 -0.24 -7.41 -1.12
N GLU A 193 -1.52 -7.49 -1.49
CA GLU A 193 -1.98 -7.16 -2.85
C GLU A 193 -1.72 -5.69 -3.20
N VAL A 194 -2.04 -4.77 -2.31
CA VAL A 194 -1.77 -3.33 -2.47
C VAL A 194 -0.29 -3.11 -2.75
N SER A 195 0.59 -3.77 -2.00
CA SER A 195 2.04 -3.62 -2.17
C SER A 195 2.50 -4.12 -3.54
N VAL A 196 2.04 -5.30 -3.97
CA VAL A 196 2.38 -5.88 -5.28
C VAL A 196 1.86 -5.01 -6.42
N ARG A 197 0.59 -4.60 -6.39
CA ARG A 197 -0.02 -3.77 -7.43
C ARG A 197 0.60 -2.37 -7.50
N THR A 198 0.92 -1.78 -6.34
CA THR A 198 1.64 -0.50 -6.29
C THR A 198 2.97 -0.60 -7.01
N MET A 199 3.75 -1.66 -6.74
CA MET A 199 5.03 -1.84 -7.41
C MET A 199 4.89 -2.12 -8.91
N ALA A 200 3.83 -2.81 -9.34
CA ALA A 200 3.53 -2.98 -10.77
C ALA A 200 3.28 -1.64 -11.47
N ILE A 201 2.49 -0.75 -10.86
CA ILE A 201 2.22 0.59 -11.40
C ILE A 201 3.50 1.43 -11.41
N VAL A 202 4.24 1.45 -10.29
CA VAL A 202 5.47 2.24 -10.13
C VAL A 202 6.55 1.82 -11.14
N LYS A 203 6.72 0.52 -11.37
CA LYS A 203 7.68 -0.02 -12.35
C LYS A 203 7.29 0.33 -13.80
N GLY A 204 6.01 0.62 -14.06
CA GLY A 204 5.50 1.03 -15.37
C GLY A 204 5.54 2.54 -15.64
N LEU A 205 5.94 3.36 -14.66
CA LEU A 205 5.99 4.82 -14.83
C LEU A 205 7.09 5.27 -15.82
N PRO A 206 6.85 6.32 -16.63
CA PRO A 206 7.91 6.97 -17.39
C PRO A 206 9.03 7.48 -16.48
N LYS A 207 10.23 7.65 -17.05
CA LYS A 207 11.30 8.39 -16.37
C LYS A 207 11.00 9.88 -16.46
N VAL A 208 11.28 10.60 -15.39
CA VAL A 208 11.24 12.06 -15.42
C VAL A 208 12.64 12.55 -15.78
N GLU A 209 12.80 13.01 -17.02
CA GLU A 209 13.96 13.81 -17.39
C GLU A 209 13.69 15.24 -16.90
N VAL A 210 14.54 15.72 -15.98
CA VAL A 210 14.50 17.10 -15.44
C VAL A 210 15.86 17.73 -15.62
#